data_AF-A0A821DJJ9-F1
#
_entry.id   AF-A0A821DJJ9-F1
#
_cell.length_a   1.000
_cell.length_b   1.000
_cell.length_c   1.000
_cell.angle_alpha   90.00
_cell.angle_beta   90.00
_cell.angle_gamma   90.00
#
_symmetry.space_group_name_H-M   'P 1'
#
loop_
_entity.id
_entity.type
_entity.pdbx_description
1 polymer ?
#
loop_
_entity_poly.entity_id
_entity_poly.type
_entity_poly.pdbx_seq_one_letter_code
_entity_poly.pdbx_strand_id
1 'polypeptide(L)' 'PKMQGGGGSISVWGCMVGGARGPLVIYSGKFDGPAYVKIIEEALPSFIENPFESSNKNWMFLHDNAPLHRSLNIP' A
#
# COMPACT_ATOMS: atom_id res chain seq x y z
N PRO A 1 11.18 19.14 -16.40
CA PRO A 1 9.82 19.71 -16.16
C PRO A 1 8.75 18.61 -16.26
N LYS A 2 7.89 18.45 -15.25
CA LYS A 2 6.70 17.57 -15.32
C LYS A 2 5.49 18.45 -15.62
N MET A 3 4.89 18.27 -16.80
CA MET A 3 3.62 18.92 -17.13
C MET A 3 2.50 18.00 -16.64
N GLN A 4 1.74 18.45 -15.64
CA GLN A 4 0.48 17.80 -15.25
C GLN A 4 -0.66 18.49 -16.00
N GLY A 5 -1.36 17.75 -16.86
CA GLY A 5 -2.62 18.20 -17.46
C GLY A 5 -3.70 18.25 -16.38
N GLY A 6 -4.40 19.37 -16.24
CA GLY A 6 -5.32 19.68 -15.13
C GLY A 6 -6.61 18.87 -15.04
N GLY A 7 -6.61 17.58 -15.41
CA GLY A 7 -7.78 16.68 -15.38
C GLY A 7 -8.01 15.95 -14.04
N GLY A 8 -7.22 16.25 -13.01
CA GLY A 8 -7.24 15.54 -11.73
C GLY A 8 -6.41 14.26 -11.72
N SER A 9 -6.24 13.68 -10.53
CA SER A 9 -5.49 12.44 -10.32
C SER A 9 -6.15 11.60 -9.23
N ILE A 10 -6.19 10.29 -9.42
CA ILE A 10 -6.52 9.33 -8.35
C ILE A 10 -5.24 8.75 -7.77
N SER A 11 -5.25 8.50 -6.46
CA SER A 11 -4.20 7.72 -5.81
C SER A 11 -4.70 6.29 -5.63
N VAL A 12 -3.84 5.32 -5.89
CA VAL A 12 -4.13 3.90 -5.65
C VAL A 12 -3.02 3.31 -4.82
N TRP A 13 -3.39 2.42 -3.90
CA TRP A 13 -2.45 1.59 -3.17
C TRP A 13 -2.75 0.14 -3.49
N GLY A 14 -1.71 -0.68 -3.62
CA GLY A 14 -1.89 -2.12 -3.73
C GLY A 14 -0.61 -2.87 -3.41
N CYS A 15 -0.76 -4.15 -3.15
CA CYS A 15 0.36 -5.05 -2.88
C CYS A 15 0.27 -6.31 -3.74
N MET A 16 1.40 -6.98 -3.92
CA MET A 16 1.49 -8.22 -4.66
C MET A 16 2.68 -9.04 -4.19
N VAL A 17 2.69 -10.29 -4.61
CA VAL A 17 3.66 -11.32 -4.25
C VAL A 17 3.84 -12.22 -5.46
N GLY A 18 4.90 -13.04 -5.47
CA GLY A 18 5.12 -13.99 -6.56
C GLY A 18 3.91 -14.92 -6.71
N GLY A 19 3.17 -14.79 -7.81
CA GLY A 19 2.03 -15.66 -8.15
C GLY A 19 0.65 -15.19 -7.66
N ALA A 20 0.53 -14.09 -6.90
CA ALA A 20 -0.76 -13.57 -6.47
C ALA A 20 -0.83 -12.03 -6.44
N ARG A 21 -2.04 -11.50 -6.64
CA ARG A 21 -2.34 -10.06 -6.53
C ARG A 21 -3.08 -9.80 -5.24
N GLY A 22 -2.64 -8.80 -4.51
CA GLY A 22 -3.35 -8.28 -3.35
C GLY A 22 -4.40 -7.24 -3.71
N PRO A 23 -5.03 -6.63 -2.70
CA PRO A 23 -6.03 -5.60 -2.89
C PRO A 23 -5.47 -4.41 -3.67
N LEU A 24 -6.31 -3.80 -4.50
CA LEU A 24 -6.08 -2.50 -5.12
C LEU A 24 -7.11 -1.51 -4.56
N VAL A 25 -6.64 -0.61 -3.71
CA VAL A 25 -7.45 0.35 -2.96
C VAL A 25 -7.35 1.71 -3.63
N ILE A 26 -8.49 2.26 -4.03
CA ILE A 26 -8.58 3.65 -4.51
C ILE A 26 -8.64 4.56 -3.30
N TYR A 27 -7.71 5.52 -3.21
CA TYR A 27 -7.73 6.57 -2.20
C TYR A 27 -8.15 7.90 -2.83
N SER A 28 -9.25 8.44 -2.34
CA SER A 28 -9.72 9.77 -2.71
C SER A 28 -9.16 10.80 -1.73
N GLY A 29 -8.33 11.70 -2.23
CA GLY A 29 -7.71 12.76 -1.44
C GLY A 29 -6.18 12.71 -1.46
N LYS A 30 -5.57 13.45 -0.52
CA LYS A 30 -4.12 13.52 -0.39
C LYS A 30 -3.59 12.25 0.25
N PHE A 31 -2.77 11.50 -0.48
CA PHE A 31 -2.12 10.31 0.05
C PHE A 31 -0.86 10.69 0.84
N ASP A 32 -0.98 10.72 2.17
CA ASP A 32 0.10 11.06 3.11
C ASP A 32 0.40 9.92 4.10
N GLY A 33 1.30 10.16 5.06
CA GLY A 33 1.73 9.14 6.04
C GLY A 33 0.57 8.50 6.81
N PRO A 34 -0.32 9.29 7.44
CA PRO A 34 -1.51 8.75 8.09
C PRO A 34 -2.44 7.95 7.16
N ALA A 35 -2.67 8.44 5.94
CA ALA A 35 -3.45 7.70 4.95
C ALA A 35 -2.80 6.35 4.59
N TYR A 36 -1.47 6.33 4.47
CA TYR A 36 -0.69 5.13 4.19
C TYR A 36 -0.78 4.09 5.32
N VAL A 37 -0.59 4.52 6.57
CA VAL A 37 -0.72 3.63 7.75
C VAL A 37 -2.11 3.01 7.78
N LYS A 38 -3.15 3.84 7.64
CA LYS A 38 -4.55 3.37 7.64
C LYS A 38 -4.80 2.32 6.56
N ILE A 39 -4.36 2.57 5.32
CA ILE A 39 -4.57 1.60 4.24
C ILE A 39 -3.85 0.28 4.53
N ILE A 40 -2.62 0.32 5.05
CA ILE A 40 -1.88 -0.91 5.36
C ILE A 40 -2.56 -1.69 6.48
N GLU A 41 -2.96 -1.04 7.56
CA GLU A 41 -3.66 -1.68 8.67
C GLU A 41 -4.98 -2.33 8.23
N GLU A 42 -5.71 -1.71 7.31
CA GLU A 42 -7.00 -2.22 6.83
C GLU A 42 -6.85 -3.31 5.76
N ALA A 43 -5.94 -3.12 4.79
CA ALA A 43 -5.90 -3.93 3.57
C ALA A 43 -4.85 -5.06 3.62
N LEU A 44 -3.72 -4.85 4.29
CA LEU A 44 -2.62 -5.80 4.27
C LEU A 44 -2.94 -7.11 5.04
N PRO A 45 -3.51 -7.10 6.26
CA PRO A 45 -3.82 -8.33 6.99
C PRO A 45 -4.74 -9.27 6.20
N SER A 46 -5.80 -8.71 5.59
CA SER A 46 -6.74 -9.46 4.75
C SER A 46 -6.08 -10.18 3.58
N PHE A 47 -4.93 -9.69 3.10
CA PHE A 47 -4.18 -10.31 2.01
C PHE A 47 -3.15 -11.33 2.49
N ILE A 48 -2.55 -11.09 3.67
CA ILE A 48 -1.55 -12.00 4.24
C ILE A 48 -2.23 -13.23 4.85
N GLU A 49 -3.44 -13.08 5.40
CA GLU A 49 -4.16 -14.15 6.10
C GLU A 49 -4.97 -15.07 5.18
N ASN A 50 -5.24 -14.67 3.93
CA ASN A 50 -6.21 -15.34 3.05
C ASN A 50 -5.55 -16.19 1.94
N PRO A 51 -4.88 -15.63 0.91
CA PRO A 51 -4.23 -16.42 -0.17
C PRO A 51 -2.78 -16.85 0.13
N PHE A 52 -2.11 -16.23 1.10
CA PHE A 52 -0.81 -16.67 1.60
C PHE A 52 -1.11 -17.59 2.77
N GLU A 53 -1.02 -18.91 2.57
CA GLU A 53 -1.24 -19.84 3.67
C GLU A 53 -0.48 -19.38 4.93
N SER A 54 -1.22 -19.23 6.02
CA SER A 54 -0.76 -18.91 7.37
C SER A 54 0.34 -19.86 7.92
N SER A 55 0.72 -20.88 7.13
CA SER A 55 1.81 -21.82 7.35
C SER A 55 3.20 -21.20 7.12
N ASN A 56 3.34 -20.20 6.24
CA ASN A 56 4.64 -19.58 5.94
C ASN A 56 4.73 -18.15 6.48
N LYS A 57 5.11 -18.02 7.75
CA LYS A 57 5.27 -16.73 8.46
C LYS A 57 6.50 -15.91 8.01
N ASN A 58 7.27 -16.40 7.04
CA ASN A 58 8.51 -15.78 6.58
C ASN A 58 8.30 -14.86 5.35
N TRP A 59 7.25 -14.05 5.36
CA TRP A 59 7.07 -13.01 4.34
C TRP A 59 7.82 -11.73 4.74
N MET A 60 8.25 -10.96 3.74
CA MET A 60 8.85 -9.64 3.93
C MET A 60 7.98 -8.60 3.24
N PHE A 61 7.71 -7.50 3.94
CA PHE A 61 7.07 -6.34 3.34
C PHE A 61 8.10 -5.51 2.58
N LEU A 62 7.81 -5.17 1.32
CA LEU A 62 8.67 -4.34 0.49
C LEU A 62 7.91 -3.09 0.04
N HIS A 63 8.50 -1.93 0.28
CA HIS A 63 8.04 -0.63 -0.22
C HIS A 63 9.24 0.25 -0.58
N ASP A 64 9.00 1.33 -1.33
CA ASP A 64 10.07 2.29 -1.66
C ASP A 64 10.39 3.20 -0.46
N ASN A 65 11.40 4.06 -0.59
CA ASN A 65 11.80 5.01 0.45
C ASN A 65 11.10 6.38 0.33
N ALA A 66 9.83 6.41 -0.13
CA ALA A 66 9.07 7.65 -0.22
C ALA A 66 9.06 8.38 1.16
N PRO A 67 9.05 9.72 1.20
CA PRO A 67 8.99 10.45 2.46
C PRO A 67 7.79 10.05 3.33
N LEU A 68 6.66 9.72 2.70
CA LEU A 68 5.47 9.26 3.40
C LEU A 68 5.68 7.89 4.07
N HIS A 69 6.53 7.02 3.52
CA HIS A 69 6.90 5.72 4.08
C HIS A 69 7.86 5.81 5.29
N ARG A 70 8.41 7.00 5.55
CA ARG A 70 9.30 7.27 6.68
C ARG A 70 8.63 8.04 7.80
N SER A 71 7.30 8.18 7.76
CA SER A 71 6.58 8.86 8.83
C SER A 71 6.71 8.08 10.14
N LEU A 72 6.72 8.79 11.27
CA LEU A 72 7.04 8.27 12.60
C LEU A 72 6.17 7.08 13.06
N ASN A 73 5.02 6.87 12.41
CA ASN A 73 3.99 5.92 12.82
C ASN A 73 3.83 4.75 11.84
N ILE A 74 4.82 4.48 10.99
CA ILE A 74 4.76 3.33 10.08
C ILE A 74 5.29 2.08 10.79
N PRO A 75 4.49 1.00 10.88
CA PRO A 75 4.86 -0.23 11.56
C PRO A 75 5.99 -1.00 10.86
#